data_AF-A0A160MI99-F1
#
_entry.id   AF-A0A160MI99-F1
#
_cell.length_a   1.000
_cell.length_b   1.000
_cell.length_c   1.000
_cell.angle_alpha   90.00
_cell.angle_beta   90.00
_cell.angle_gamma   90.00
#
_symmetry.space_group_name_H-M   'P 1'
#
loop_
_entity.id
_entity.type
_entity.pdbx_description
1 polymer ?
#
loop_
_entity_poly.entity_id
_entity_poly.type
_entity_poly.pdbx_seq_one_letter_code
_entity_poly.pdbx_strand_id
1 'polypeptide(L)'
;MIKINSINEFNEYRNNKIGYFLIEDKPTKIKTLHMASCPHINIRFFEQKVINNQEKNGSYYWCGDLKEILNEESIRECLVCKK
;
A
#
# COMPACT_ATOMS: atom_id res chain seq x y z
N MET A 1 -10.83 4.55 0.21
CA MET A 1 -9.38 4.44 -0.13
C MET A 1 -8.88 5.64 -0.93
N ILE A 2 -7.67 6.11 -0.66
CA ILE A 2 -7.00 7.24 -1.33
C ILE A 2 -5.80 6.71 -2.12
N LYS A 3 -5.70 7.00 -3.41
CA LYS A 3 -4.55 6.58 -4.23
C LYS A 3 -3.36 7.51 -3.97
N ILE A 4 -2.17 6.93 -3.81
CA ILE A 4 -0.93 7.66 -3.52
C ILE A 4 -0.12 7.77 -4.81
N ASN A 5 0.10 9.00 -5.30
CA ASN A 5 0.81 9.23 -6.56
C ASN A 5 2.10 10.01 -6.39
N SER A 6 2.41 10.46 -5.17
CA SER A 6 3.61 11.24 -4.88
C SER A 6 4.37 10.73 -3.65
N ILE A 7 5.66 11.05 -3.62
CA ILE A 7 6.54 10.76 -2.48
C ILE A 7 6.08 11.50 -1.21
N ASN A 8 5.58 12.72 -1.37
CA ASN A 8 5.12 13.53 -0.23
C ASN A 8 3.92 12.89 0.46
N GLU A 9 2.90 12.47 -0.30
CA GLU A 9 1.74 11.75 0.23
C GLU A 9 2.15 10.44 0.90
N PHE A 10 3.04 9.66 0.25
CA PHE A 10 3.55 8.43 0.83
C PHE A 10 4.19 8.67 2.20
N ASN A 11 5.06 9.67 2.30
CA ASN A 11 5.74 10.01 3.55
C ASN A 11 4.78 10.50 4.62
N GLU A 12 3.79 11.33 4.28
CA GLU A 12 2.77 11.80 5.21
C GLU A 12 2.05 10.61 5.87
N TYR A 13 1.50 9.71 5.07
CA TYR A 13 0.78 8.54 5.57
C TYR A 13 1.70 7.57 6.32
N ARG A 14 2.94 7.38 5.84
CA ARG A 14 3.91 6.48 6.49
C ARG A 14 4.37 6.98 7.85
N ASN A 15 4.57 8.29 7.98
CA ASN A 15 5.07 8.92 9.21
C ASN A 15 3.98 9.00 10.29
N ASN A 16 2.72 9.15 9.89
CA ASN A 16 1.58 9.11 10.82
C ASN A 16 1.42 7.74 11.49
N LYS A 17 1.96 6.65 10.89
CA LYS A 17 1.92 5.26 11.41
C LYS A 17 0.52 4.72 11.73
N ILE A 18 -0.53 5.42 11.28
CA ILE A 18 -1.94 5.09 11.49
C ILE A 18 -2.56 4.74 10.13
N GLY A 19 -3.46 3.75 10.14
CA GLY A 19 -4.13 3.25 8.96
C GLY A 19 -3.34 2.18 8.21
N TYR A 20 -3.67 2.00 6.94
CA TYR A 20 -3.26 0.87 6.13
C TYR A 20 -2.82 1.29 4.73
N PHE A 21 -1.86 0.55 4.19
CA PHE A 21 -1.44 0.61 2.81
C PHE A 21 -1.92 -0.63 2.07
N LEU A 22 -2.66 -0.42 0.98
CA LEU A 22 -2.96 -1.45 0.02
C LEU A 22 -1.99 -1.32 -1.16
N ILE A 23 -1.23 -2.37 -1.42
CA ILE A 23 -0.31 -2.45 -2.55
C ILE A 23 -0.92 -3.40 -3.57
N GLU A 24 -1.17 -2.89 -4.77
CA GLU A 24 -1.59 -3.70 -5.91
C GLU A 24 -0.37 -3.95 -6.80
N ASP A 25 -0.03 -5.22 -7.00
CA ASP A 25 0.96 -5.64 -7.97
C ASP A 25 0.27 -5.94 -9.30
N LYS A 26 0.42 -5.06 -10.29
CA LYS A 26 -0.31 -5.18 -11.58
C LYS A 26 0.05 -6.44 -12.39
N PRO A 27 1.32 -6.85 -12.49
CA PRO A 27 1.67 -8.10 -13.19
C PRO A 27 0.97 -9.34 -12.63
N THR A 28 0.88 -9.46 -11.31
CA THR A 28 0.30 -10.63 -10.65
C THR A 28 -1.17 -10.45 -10.26
N LYS A 29 -1.69 -9.22 -10.34
CA LYS A 29 -3.00 -8.78 -9.81
C LYS A 29 -3.20 -9.06 -8.32
N ILE A 30 -2.11 -9.25 -7.58
CA ILE A 30 -2.16 -9.49 -6.14
C ILE A 30 -2.29 -8.16 -5.41
N LYS A 31 -3.28 -8.08 -4.53
CA LYS A 31 -3.46 -6.97 -3.59
C LYS A 31 -2.99 -7.40 -2.21
N THR A 32 -2.05 -6.67 -1.64
CA THR A 32 -1.52 -6.95 -0.30
C THR A 32 -1.78 -5.77 0.63
N LEU A 33 -2.39 -6.04 1.77
CA LEU A 33 -2.68 -5.05 2.81
C LEU A 33 -1.58 -5.05 3.87
N HIS A 34 -1.13 -3.86 4.23
CA HIS A 34 -0.12 -3.63 5.26
C HIS A 34 -0.61 -2.55 6.23
N MET A 35 -0.20 -2.64 7.49
CA MET A 35 -0.31 -1.48 8.40
C MET A 35 0.66 -0.37 7.97
N ALA A 36 0.30 0.89 8.22
CA ALA A 36 1.20 2.03 8.00
C ALA A 36 2.51 1.92 8.79
N SER A 37 2.50 1.25 9.93
CA SER A 37 3.70 0.97 10.73
C SER A 37 4.60 -0.14 10.17
N CYS A 38 4.15 -0.91 9.18
CA CYS A 38 4.85 -2.09 8.67
C CYS A 38 6.26 -1.75 8.15
N PRO A 39 7.30 -2.53 8.53
CA PRO A 39 8.66 -2.30 8.06
C PRO A 39 8.83 -2.56 6.55
N HIS A 40 7.96 -3.35 5.94
CA HIS A 40 7.99 -3.63 4.50
C HIS A 40 7.40 -2.50 3.66
N ILE A 41 6.67 -1.56 4.27
CA ILE A 41 6.27 -0.31 3.60
C ILE A 41 7.49 0.61 3.55
N ASN A 42 8.19 0.53 2.42
CA ASN A 42 9.45 1.20 2.15
C ASN A 42 9.31 2.09 0.91
N ILE A 43 9.74 3.35 1.04
CA ILE A 43 9.73 4.35 -0.02
C ILE A 43 10.43 3.89 -1.29
N ARG A 44 11.53 3.12 -1.20
CA ARG A 44 12.28 2.64 -2.38
C ARG A 44 11.41 1.78 -3.29
N PHE A 45 10.56 0.93 -2.72
CA PHE A 45 9.66 0.09 -3.52
C PHE A 45 8.50 0.89 -4.10
N PHE A 46 7.99 1.88 -3.36
CA PHE A 46 6.99 2.80 -3.86
C PHE A 46 7.52 3.59 -5.06
N GLU A 47 8.69 4.24 -4.93
CA GLU A 47 9.34 4.99 -6.00
C GLU A 47 9.53 4.13 -7.25
N GLN A 48 10.04 2.91 -7.09
CA GLN A 48 10.23 2.03 -8.24
C GLN A 48 8.90 1.64 -8.89
N LYS A 49 7.88 1.23 -8.13
CA LYS A 49 6.63 0.72 -8.70
C LYS A 49 5.72 1.82 -9.27
N VAL A 50 5.59 2.93 -8.55
CA VAL A 50 4.62 4.00 -8.81
C VAL A 50 5.25 5.13 -9.60
N ILE A 51 6.39 5.66 -9.15
CA ILE A 51 7.01 6.85 -9.75
C ILE A 51 7.80 6.51 -11.01
N ASN A 52 8.87 5.71 -10.86
CA ASN A 52 9.81 5.41 -11.95
C ASN A 52 9.17 4.60 -13.07
N ASN A 53 8.33 3.62 -12.71
CA ASN A 53 7.62 2.79 -13.68
C ASN A 53 6.26 3.36 -14.08
N GLN A 54 5.91 4.59 -13.65
CA GLN A 54 4.60 5.21 -13.94
C GLN A 54 3.44 4.23 -13.67
N GLU A 55 3.50 3.59 -12.51
CA GLU A 55 2.54 2.60 -12.04
C GLU A 55 2.39 1.32 -12.88
N LYS A 56 3.25 1.06 -13.86
CA LYS A 56 3.17 -0.18 -14.67
C LYS A 56 3.35 -1.44 -13.83
N ASN A 57 4.12 -1.35 -12.75
CA ASN A 57 4.48 -2.47 -11.87
C ASN A 57 3.70 -2.51 -10.55
N GLY A 58 2.82 -1.54 -10.33
CA GLY A 58 1.93 -1.52 -9.18
C GLY A 58 1.37 -0.16 -8.83
N SER A 59 0.36 -0.18 -7.97
CA SER A 59 -0.33 0.99 -7.43
C SER A 59 -0.32 0.92 -5.91
N TYR A 60 -0.30 2.07 -5.24
CA TYR A 60 -0.39 2.17 -3.79
C TYR A 60 -1.62 2.98 -3.40
N TYR A 61 -2.32 2.51 -2.38
CA TYR A 61 -3.47 3.19 -1.82
C TYR A 61 -3.34 3.24 -0.30
N TRP A 62 -3.85 4.32 0.30
CA TRP A 62 -3.97 4.47 1.75
C TRP A 62 -5.44 4.40 2.17
N CYS A 63 -5.67 3.89 3.38
CA CYS A 63 -6.98 3.91 4.01
C CYS A 63 -6.83 4.03 5.54
N GLY A 64 -7.73 4.80 6.16
CA GLY A 64 -7.75 4.96 7.61
C GLY A 64 -8.36 3.78 8.37
N ASP A 65 -9.26 3.00 7.74
CA ASP A 65 -10.01 1.92 8.40
C ASP A 65 -10.06 0.65 7.52
N LEU A 66 -9.75 -0.50 8.14
CA LEU A 66 -9.84 -1.84 7.54
C LEU A 66 -11.22 -2.20 6.99
N LYS A 67 -12.31 -1.62 7.54
CA LYS A 67 -13.67 -1.96 7.15
C LYS A 67 -13.98 -1.69 5.68
N GLU A 68 -13.31 -0.71 5.06
CA GLU A 68 -13.47 -0.43 3.62
C GLU A 68 -12.82 -1.49 2.72
N ILE A 69 -11.90 -2.28 3.28
CA ILE A 69 -10.96 -3.12 2.52
C ILE A 69 -11.39 -4.60 2.56
N LEU A 70 -11.94 -5.06 3.69
CA LEU A 70 -12.26 -6.48 3.93
C LEU A 70 -13.41 -7.04 3.09
N ASN A 71 -14.13 -6.20 2.34
CA ASN A 71 -15.18 -6.66 1.42
C ASN A 71 -14.64 -7.14 0.06
N GLU A 72 -13.34 -6.98 -0.21
CA GLU A 72 -12.71 -7.48 -1.43
C GLU A 72 -12.12 -8.89 -1.21
N GLU A 73 -12.73 -9.91 -1.82
CA GLU A 73 -12.32 -11.33 -1.70
C GLU A 73 -10.86 -11.63 -2.12
N SER A 74 -10.18 -10.68 -2.76
CA SER A 74 -8.85 -10.86 -3.37
C SER A 74 -7.70 -10.22 -2.59
N ILE A 75 -7.96 -9.62 -1.43
CA ILE A 75 -6.93 -8.93 -0.64
C ILE A 75 -6.24 -9.90 0.31
N ARG A 76 -4.92 -9.96 0.20
CA ARG A 76 -4.05 -10.73 1.11
C ARG A 76 -3.53 -9.83 2.21
N GLU A 77 -3.63 -10.25 3.45
CA GLU A 77 -2.96 -9.55 4.54
C GLU A 77 -1.47 -9.86 4.53
N CYS A 78 -0.64 -8.84 4.78
CA CYS A 78 0.79 -9.04 4.96
C CYS A 78 1.04 -9.97 6.14
N LEU A 79 1.81 -11.04 5.93
CA LEU A 79 2.16 -12.01 6.97
C LEU A 79 2.88 -11.41 8.18
N VAL A 80 3.60 -10.29 7.98
CA VAL A 80 4.24 -9.55 9.07
C VAL A 80 3.24 -8.71 9.87
N CYS A 81 2.19 -8.20 9.20
CA CYS A 81 1.16 -7.40 9.85
C CYS A 81 0.09 -8.24 10.56
N LYS A 82 -0.11 -9.48 10.13
CA LYS A 82 -1.08 -10.42 10.69
C LYS A 82 -0.66 -11.01 12.06
N LYS A 83 0.57 -10.75 12.51
CA LYS A 83 1.09 -11.26 13.78
C LYS A 83 0.45 -10.59 15.00
#